data_AF-A0A4Y2EVG7-F1
#
_entry.id   AF-A0A4Y2EVG7-F1
#
_cell.length_a   1.000
_cell.length_b   1.000
_cell.length_c   1.000
_cell.angle_alpha   90.00
_cell.angle_beta   90.00
_cell.angle_gamma   90.00
#
_symmetry.space_group_name_H-M   'P 1'
#
loop_
_entity.id
_entity.type
_entity.pdbx_description
1 polymer ?
#
loop_
_entity_poly.entity_id
_entity_poly.type
_entity_poly.pdbx_seq_one_letter_code
_entity_poly.pdbx_strand_id
1 'polypeptide(L)'
;MKNIKTFGDLTHGHGVSDSVLARWTQGMTALQHICDGIEKFCGVDLTSSDQHLKISGSRVQRDNDDCKKMVEWFKHYNPFLANSNLISISTGVVENSRINCHMAKEEGILGIKRIEGSNFYTVEFRINDRVKPLALKRHEILFIHSFQAMFTAF
;
A
#
# COMPACT_ATOMS: atom_id res chain seq x y z
N MET A 1 -14.12 -31.81 -21.04
CA MET A 1 -13.22 -30.83 -21.68
C MET A 1 -13.19 -29.58 -20.80
N LYS A 2 -12.01 -29.07 -20.44
CA LYS A 2 -11.90 -27.86 -19.59
C LYS A 2 -12.15 -26.63 -20.46
N ASN A 3 -13.00 -25.71 -20.02
CA ASN A 3 -13.24 -24.45 -20.71
C ASN A 3 -11.93 -23.66 -20.83
N ILE A 4 -11.62 -23.21 -22.05
CA ILE A 4 -10.53 -22.28 -22.32
C ILE A 4 -10.96 -20.93 -21.77
N LYS A 5 -10.22 -20.44 -20.77
CA LYS A 5 -10.35 -19.07 -20.28
C LYS A 5 -9.60 -18.14 -21.24
N THR A 6 -10.27 -17.12 -21.76
CA THR A 6 -9.61 -15.99 -22.45
C THR A 6 -9.14 -14.94 -21.44
N PHE A 7 -8.17 -14.12 -21.86
CA PHE A 7 -7.51 -13.11 -21.03
C PHE A 7 -8.53 -12.08 -20.51
N GLY A 8 -8.54 -11.82 -19.19
CA GLY A 8 -9.53 -10.95 -18.53
C GLY A 8 -10.54 -11.68 -17.62
N ASP A 9 -10.35 -12.99 -17.38
CA ASP A 9 -11.19 -13.84 -16.51
C ASP A 9 -12.68 -13.92 -16.92
N LEU A 10 -13.01 -13.49 -18.14
CA LEU A 10 -14.32 -13.64 -18.73
C LEU A 10 -14.49 -15.09 -19.19
N THR A 11 -15.23 -15.89 -18.41
CA THR A 11 -15.52 -17.28 -18.79
C THR A 11 -16.55 -17.29 -19.92
N HIS A 12 -16.20 -17.84 -21.07
CA HIS A 12 -17.16 -18.07 -22.15
C HIS A 12 -18.15 -19.14 -21.68
N GLY A 13 -19.31 -18.72 -21.16
CA GLY A 13 -20.42 -19.61 -20.86
C GLY A 13 -21.00 -20.22 -22.15
N HIS A 14 -21.71 -21.34 -22.03
CA HIS A 14 -22.47 -21.90 -23.13
C HIS A 14 -23.64 -20.94 -23.48
N GLY A 15 -23.56 -20.23 -24.60
CA GLY A 15 -24.64 -19.36 -25.10
C GLY A 15 -24.33 -17.86 -25.24
N VAL A 16 -23.13 -17.40 -24.87
CA VAL A 16 -22.73 -15.99 -25.09
C VAL A 16 -21.68 -15.94 -26.19
N SER A 17 -22.10 -15.69 -27.43
CA SER A 17 -21.16 -15.50 -28.55
C SER A 17 -20.45 -14.15 -28.45
N ASP A 18 -19.28 -14.03 -29.10
CA ASP A 18 -18.54 -12.76 -29.20
C ASP A 18 -19.39 -11.61 -29.74
N SER A 19 -20.33 -11.89 -30.64
CA SER A 19 -21.29 -10.90 -31.15
C SER A 19 -22.27 -10.40 -30.07
N VAL A 20 -22.69 -11.25 -29.13
CA VAL A 20 -23.53 -10.86 -27.99
C VAL A 20 -22.73 -9.99 -27.05
N LEU A 21 -21.47 -10.35 -26.78
CA LEU A 21 -20.56 -9.56 -25.96
C LEU A 21 -20.29 -8.19 -26.58
N ALA A 22 -19.95 -8.13 -27.86
CA ALA A 22 -19.71 -6.88 -28.59
C ALA A 22 -20.95 -5.96 -28.54
N ARG A 23 -22.14 -6.51 -28.76
CA ARG A 23 -23.40 -5.75 -28.65
C ARG A 23 -23.63 -5.22 -27.24
N TRP A 24 -23.26 -5.98 -26.21
CA TRP A 24 -23.39 -5.55 -24.82
C TRP A 24 -22.41 -4.42 -24.50
N THR A 25 -21.13 -4.58 -24.85
CA THR A 25 -20.09 -3.56 -24.66
C THR A 25 -20.40 -2.27 -25.42
N GLN A 26 -20.83 -2.37 -26.69
CA GLN A 26 -21.21 -1.20 -27.49
C GLN A 26 -22.53 -0.59 -27.02
N GLY A 27 -23.49 -1.41 -26.58
CA GLY A 27 -24.77 -0.97 -26.05
C GLY A 27 -24.64 -0.22 -24.72
N MET A 28 -23.60 -0.52 -23.92
CA MET A 28 -23.34 0.15 -22.65
C MET A 28 -23.03 1.63 -22.77
N THR A 29 -22.34 2.05 -23.83
CA THR A 29 -22.13 3.47 -24.09
C THR A 29 -23.45 4.19 -24.42
N ALA A 30 -24.32 3.55 -25.21
CA ALA A 30 -25.64 4.12 -25.52
C ALA A 30 -26.54 4.17 -24.28
N LEU A 31 -26.51 3.13 -23.44
CA LEU A 31 -27.26 3.10 -22.19
C LEU A 31 -26.82 4.22 -21.23
N GLN A 32 -25.52 4.49 -21.14
CA GLN A 32 -25.01 5.60 -20.31
C GLN A 32 -25.65 6.93 -20.70
N HIS A 33 -25.72 7.25 -22.00
CA HIS A 33 -26.35 8.49 -22.46
C HIS A 33 -27.86 8.55 -22.17
N ILE A 34 -28.54 7.40 -22.20
CA ILE A 34 -29.97 7.31 -21.83
C ILE A 34 -30.14 7.53 -20.32
N CYS A 35 -29.31 6.91 -19.50
CA CYS A 35 -29.31 7.11 -18.04
C CYS A 35 -29.04 8.58 -17.69
N ASP A 36 -28.02 9.20 -18.27
CA ASP A 36 -27.72 10.63 -18.09
C ASP A 36 -28.91 11.52 -18.48
N GLY A 37 -29.63 11.16 -19.56
CA GLY A 37 -30.82 11.87 -20.02
C GLY A 37 -32.00 11.76 -19.04
N ILE A 38 -32.23 10.56 -18.50
CA ILE A 38 -33.27 10.29 -17.50
C ILE A 38 -32.93 11.02 -16.19
N GLU A 39 -31.67 10.99 -15.76
CA GLU A 39 -31.16 11.71 -14.59
C GLU A 39 -31.44 13.21 -14.68
N LYS A 40 -31.08 13.82 -15.83
CA LYS A 40 -31.38 15.24 -16.09
C LYS A 40 -32.86 15.54 -16.13
N PHE A 41 -33.67 14.67 -16.73
CA PHE A 41 -35.12 14.84 -16.81
C PHE A 41 -35.79 14.77 -15.42
N CYS A 42 -35.37 13.81 -14.60
CA CYS A 42 -35.89 13.61 -13.25
C CYS A 42 -35.25 14.54 -12.20
N GLY A 43 -34.19 15.27 -12.55
CA GLY A 43 -33.43 16.11 -11.62
C GLY A 43 -32.71 15.31 -10.53
N VAL A 44 -32.38 14.04 -10.80
CA VAL A 44 -31.67 13.14 -9.89
C VAL A 44 -30.28 12.88 -10.42
N ASP A 45 -29.29 12.80 -9.53
CA ASP A 45 -27.90 12.47 -9.87
C ASP A 45 -27.58 11.10 -9.29
N LEU A 46 -27.48 10.07 -10.15
CA LEU A 46 -27.19 8.71 -9.74
C LEU A 46 -25.67 8.43 -9.64
N THR A 47 -24.81 9.46 -9.80
CA THR A 47 -23.35 9.32 -9.59
C THR A 47 -22.98 8.90 -8.16
N SER A 48 -23.91 8.96 -7.21
CA SER A 48 -23.75 8.26 -5.92
C SER A 48 -24.34 6.85 -6.01
N SER A 49 -23.59 5.94 -6.64
CA SER A 49 -23.70 4.54 -6.23
C SER A 49 -23.40 4.47 -4.73
N ASP A 50 -24.29 3.88 -3.94
CA ASP A 50 -24.10 3.60 -2.50
C ASP A 50 -22.80 2.84 -2.18
N GLN A 51 -22.13 2.28 -3.21
CA GLN A 51 -20.84 1.61 -3.06
C GLN A 51 -19.64 2.57 -3.08
N HIS A 52 -19.80 3.79 -3.57
CA HIS A 52 -18.81 4.84 -3.44
C HIS A 52 -19.40 5.93 -2.54
N LEU A 53 -19.35 5.68 -1.23
CA LEU A 53 -19.55 6.69 -0.20
C LEU A 53 -18.58 7.83 -0.51
N LYS A 54 -19.09 8.83 -1.25
CA LYS A 54 -18.40 10.04 -1.67
C LYS A 54 -17.58 10.54 -0.50
N ILE A 55 -16.34 10.96 -0.77
CA ILE A 55 -15.56 11.86 0.07
C ILE A 55 -16.47 13.07 0.35
N SER A 56 -17.25 12.98 1.41
CA SER A 56 -18.19 14.02 1.79
C SER A 56 -17.40 15.10 2.50
N GLY A 57 -17.86 16.35 2.41
CA GLY A 57 -17.23 17.44 3.17
C GLY A 57 -17.10 17.12 4.66
N SER A 58 -18.05 16.37 5.22
CA SER A 58 -17.98 15.87 6.61
C SER A 58 -16.90 14.82 6.87
N ARG A 59 -16.59 13.93 5.90
CA ARG A 59 -15.47 12.98 6.01
C ARG A 59 -14.13 13.69 5.88
N VAL A 60 -14.00 14.59 4.90
CA VAL A 60 -12.80 15.44 4.73
C VAL A 60 -12.54 16.26 5.99
N GLN A 61 -13.58 16.87 6.56
CA GLN A 61 -13.45 17.67 7.77
C GLN A 61 -12.98 16.82 8.96
N ARG A 62 -13.56 15.62 9.14
CA ARG A 62 -13.14 14.69 10.19
C ARG A 62 -11.69 14.27 10.03
N ASP A 63 -11.29 13.87 8.83
CA ASP A 63 -9.92 13.44 8.53
C ASP A 63 -8.93 14.59 8.82
N ASN A 64 -9.27 15.83 8.42
CA ASN A 64 -8.46 17.01 8.73
C ASN A 64 -8.35 17.28 10.23
N ASP A 65 -9.45 17.14 10.97
CA ASP A 65 -9.43 17.36 12.42
C ASP A 65 -8.67 16.24 13.16
N ASP A 66 -8.73 15.00 12.68
CA ASP A 66 -7.93 13.90 13.20
C ASP A 66 -6.43 14.07 12.88
N CYS A 67 -6.10 14.55 11.67
CA CYS A 67 -4.73 14.94 11.34
C CYS A 67 -4.20 16.04 12.27
N LYS A 68 -5.00 17.08 12.58
CA LYS A 68 -4.61 18.13 13.54
C LYS A 68 -4.33 17.54 14.92
N LYS A 69 -5.17 16.62 15.41
CA LYS A 69 -4.95 15.95 16.70
C LYS A 69 -3.63 15.17 16.72
N MET A 70 -3.32 14.44 15.65
CA MET A 70 -2.04 13.73 15.54
C MET A 70 -0.85 14.70 15.56
N VAL A 71 -0.94 15.81 14.84
CA VAL A 71 0.11 16.84 14.83
C VAL A 71 0.31 17.45 16.21
N GLU A 72 -0.77 17.82 16.90
CA GLU A 72 -0.68 18.33 18.27
C GLU A 72 -0.08 17.29 19.24
N TRP A 73 -0.42 16.01 19.08
CA TRP A 73 0.17 14.94 19.86
C TRP A 73 1.68 14.82 19.61
N PHE A 74 2.14 14.86 18.35
CA PHE A 74 3.57 14.80 18.01
C PHE A 74 4.37 16.01 18.49
N LYS A 75 3.75 17.19 18.63
CA LYS A 75 4.43 18.37 19.22
C LYS A 75 4.80 18.14 20.68
N HIS A 76 3.92 17.48 21.44
CA HIS A 76 4.14 17.19 22.86
C HIS A 76 4.99 15.92 23.05
N TYR A 77 4.79 14.92 22.21
CA TYR A 77 5.46 13.62 22.26
C TYR A 77 6.20 13.37 20.95
N ASN A 78 7.34 14.02 20.76
CA ASN A 78 8.14 13.82 19.55
C ASN A 78 8.77 12.40 19.55
N PRO A 79 8.36 11.49 18.65
CA PRO A 79 8.91 10.15 18.59
C PRO A 79 10.31 10.12 17.97
N PHE A 80 10.71 11.21 17.30
CA PHE A 80 12.02 11.40 16.69
C PHE A 80 12.90 12.20 17.66
N LEU A 81 13.33 11.53 18.73
CA LEU A 81 14.36 12.06 19.61
C LEU A 81 15.64 12.32 18.79
N ALA A 82 16.32 13.43 19.07
CA ALA A 82 17.61 13.74 18.43
C ALA A 82 18.70 12.83 19.02
N ASN A 83 18.75 11.59 18.56
CA ASN A 83 19.76 10.61 18.90
C ASN A 83 20.62 10.31 17.65
N SER A 84 21.89 9.97 17.88
CA SER A 84 22.81 9.59 16.80
C SER A 84 22.57 8.18 16.26
N ASN A 85 21.76 7.38 16.97
CA ASN A 85 21.58 5.96 16.69
C ASN A 85 20.24 5.73 15.99
N LEU A 86 20.20 4.85 14.99
CA LEU A 86 18.92 4.47 14.37
C LEU A 86 18.05 3.68 15.36
N ILE A 87 16.80 4.10 15.58
CA ILE A 87 15.86 3.41 16.48
C ILE A 87 14.57 3.06 15.73
N SER A 88 14.07 1.83 15.90
CA SER A 88 12.73 1.46 15.46
C SER A 88 11.68 2.09 16.38
N ILE A 89 10.80 2.91 15.83
CA ILE A 89 9.71 3.54 16.58
C ILE A 89 8.69 2.50 17.07
N SER A 90 8.49 1.41 16.33
CA SER A 90 7.49 0.39 16.68
C SER A 90 7.97 -0.59 17.75
N THR A 91 9.28 -0.81 17.86
CA THR A 91 9.85 -1.83 18.76
C THR A 91 10.86 -1.30 19.77
N GLY A 92 11.29 -0.05 19.65
CA GLY A 92 12.36 0.54 20.46
C GLY A 92 13.76 -0.06 20.21
N VAL A 93 13.92 -0.96 19.22
CA VAL A 93 15.21 -1.57 18.90
C VAL A 93 16.19 -0.51 18.43
N VAL A 94 17.39 -0.52 18.98
CA VAL A 94 18.48 0.39 18.63
C VAL A 94 19.42 -0.28 17.63
N GLU A 95 20.02 0.53 16.76
CA GLU A 95 20.96 0.11 15.74
C GLU A 95 22.09 -0.75 16.28
N ASN A 96 22.44 -1.78 15.51
CA ASN A 96 23.67 -2.53 15.67
C ASN A 96 24.59 -2.19 14.49
N SER A 97 25.91 -2.23 14.69
CA SER A 97 26.97 -2.11 13.67
C SER A 97 26.75 -2.87 12.36
N ARG A 98 25.87 -3.89 12.35
CA ARG A 98 25.55 -4.70 11.17
C ARG A 98 24.34 -4.21 10.38
N ILE A 99 23.56 -3.27 10.90
CA ILE A 99 22.34 -2.75 10.27
C ILE A 99 22.74 -1.62 9.34
N ASN A 100 22.14 -1.59 8.15
CA ASN A 100 22.39 -0.53 7.15
C ASN A 100 21.10 -0.11 6.43
N CYS A 101 19.93 -0.31 7.04
CA CYS A 101 18.67 0.04 6.40
C CYS A 101 18.50 1.54 6.12
N HIS A 102 19.18 2.41 6.86
CA HIS A 102 19.22 3.84 6.58
C HIS A 102 19.98 4.17 5.27
N MET A 103 20.85 3.27 4.79
CA MET A 103 21.65 3.39 3.56
C MET A 103 21.01 2.65 2.36
N ALA A 104 19.72 2.32 2.43
CA ALA A 104 19.10 1.44 1.44
C ALA A 104 19.20 1.98 0.00
N LYS A 105 19.16 3.31 -0.16
CA LYS A 105 19.26 3.97 -1.45
C LYS A 105 20.67 3.84 -2.02
N GLU A 106 21.69 4.12 -1.21
CA GLU A 106 23.10 4.07 -1.60
C GLU A 106 23.50 2.64 -1.97
N GLU A 107 23.10 1.66 -1.16
CA GLU A 107 23.32 0.24 -1.45
C GLU A 107 22.60 -0.21 -2.71
N GLY A 108 21.38 0.28 -2.96
CA GLY A 108 20.64 0.01 -4.19
C GLY A 108 21.35 0.55 -5.43
N ILE A 109 21.87 1.78 -5.36
CA ILE A 109 22.65 2.40 -6.45
C ILE A 109 23.93 1.61 -6.70
N LEU A 110 24.66 1.21 -5.65
CA LEU A 110 25.84 0.36 -5.77
C LEU A 110 25.51 -0.99 -6.40
N GLY A 111 24.37 -1.59 -6.02
CA GLY A 111 23.87 -2.84 -6.61
C GLY A 111 23.60 -2.71 -8.11
N ILE A 112 22.93 -1.64 -8.53
CA ILE A 112 22.65 -1.38 -9.95
C ILE A 112 23.95 -1.18 -10.74
N LYS A 113 24.91 -0.40 -10.21
CA LYS A 113 26.22 -0.19 -10.85
C LYS A 113 27.01 -1.48 -11.04
N ARG A 114 26.86 -2.47 -10.14
CA ARG A 114 27.50 -3.78 -10.29
C ARG A 114 26.91 -4.61 -11.43
N ILE A 115 25.64 -4.40 -11.75
CA ILE A 115 24.89 -5.12 -12.78
C ILE A 115 25.03 -4.44 -14.14
N GLU A 116 25.26 -3.13 -14.16
CA GLU A 116 25.47 -2.35 -15.37
C GLU A 116 26.58 -2.95 -16.24
N GLY A 117 26.27 -3.25 -17.50
CA GLY A 117 27.19 -3.86 -18.45
C GLY A 117 27.37 -5.39 -18.33
N SER A 118 26.77 -6.03 -17.32
CA SER A 118 26.78 -7.49 -17.17
C SER A 118 25.64 -8.14 -17.96
N ASN A 119 25.85 -9.37 -18.43
CA ASN A 119 24.79 -10.11 -19.12
C ASN A 119 23.80 -10.71 -18.11
N PHE A 120 22.52 -10.79 -18.46
CA PHE A 120 21.44 -11.19 -17.55
C PHE A 120 21.67 -12.56 -16.91
N TYR A 121 22.25 -13.51 -17.65
CA TYR A 121 22.55 -14.86 -17.13
C TYR A 121 23.72 -14.92 -16.13
N THR A 122 24.53 -13.85 -16.03
CA THR A 122 25.65 -13.76 -15.08
C THR A 122 25.30 -13.02 -13.79
N VAL A 123 24.13 -12.36 -13.75
CA VAL A 123 23.72 -11.54 -12.60
C VAL A 123 23.26 -12.45 -11.47
N GLU A 124 23.94 -12.38 -10.33
CA GLU A 124 23.58 -13.09 -9.11
C GLU A 124 23.21 -12.13 -7.99
N PHE A 125 22.08 -12.38 -7.33
CA PHE A 125 21.64 -11.59 -6.18
C PHE A 125 22.05 -12.28 -4.87
N ARG A 126 23.19 -11.87 -4.32
CA ARG A 126 23.69 -12.43 -3.06
C ARG A 126 22.88 -11.91 -1.87
N ILE A 127 22.62 -12.79 -0.90
CA ILE A 127 21.92 -12.41 0.34
C ILE A 127 22.75 -11.40 1.15
N ASN A 128 24.08 -11.51 1.10
CA ASN A 128 24.98 -10.59 1.79
C ASN A 128 24.96 -9.16 1.22
N ASP A 129 24.55 -9.01 -0.04
CA ASP A 129 24.45 -7.70 -0.71
C ASP A 129 23.08 -7.03 -0.45
N ARG A 130 22.18 -7.72 0.26
CA ARG A 130 20.89 -7.15 0.65
C ARG A 130 21.07 -6.22 1.84
N VAL A 131 20.34 -5.12 1.80
CA VAL A 131 20.18 -4.20 2.92
C VAL A 131 19.62 -4.96 4.12
N LYS A 132 20.26 -4.79 5.27
CA LYS A 132 19.93 -5.45 6.53
C LYS A 132 18.92 -4.58 7.29
N PRO A 133 17.71 -5.08 7.53
CA PRO A 133 16.68 -4.33 8.22
C PRO A 133 16.98 -4.24 9.72
N LEU A 134 16.42 -3.22 10.35
CA LEU A 134 16.32 -3.12 11.80
C LEU A 134 15.14 -4.01 12.27
N ALA A 135 15.32 -5.32 12.15
CA ALA A 135 14.33 -6.33 12.53
C ALA A 135 14.81 -7.10 13.76
N LEU A 136 13.89 -7.35 14.70
CA LEU A 136 14.13 -8.18 15.87
C LEU A 136 14.49 -9.60 15.43
N LYS A 137 15.71 -10.07 15.75
CA LYS A 137 15.99 -11.50 15.68
C LYS A 137 15.24 -12.17 16.82
N ARG A 138 14.48 -13.24 16.51
CA ARG A 138 13.56 -13.95 17.42
C ARG A 138 14.15 -14.45 18.75
N HIS A 139 15.46 -14.30 19.00
CA HIS A 139 16.13 -14.75 20.23
C HIS A 139 16.18 -13.69 21.35
N GLU A 140 15.81 -12.44 21.11
CA GLU A 140 15.87 -11.35 22.12
C GLU A 140 14.52 -11.02 22.78
N ILE A 141 13.49 -11.83 22.52
CA ILE A 141 12.10 -11.63 23.01
C ILE A 141 12.02 -11.59 24.55
N LEU A 142 13.02 -12.14 25.27
CA LEU A 142 13.01 -12.20 26.73
C LEU A 142 13.28 -10.86 27.43
N PHE A 143 13.91 -9.87 26.77
CA PHE A 143 14.31 -8.63 27.45
C PHE A 143 13.26 -7.50 27.38
N ILE A 144 12.40 -7.52 26.36
CA ILE A 144 11.41 -6.44 26.13
C ILE A 144 10.19 -6.60 27.06
N HIS A 145 9.84 -7.82 27.45
CA HIS A 145 8.77 -8.04 28.44
C HIS A 145 9.06 -7.39 29.80
N SER A 146 10.33 -7.15 30.15
CA SER A 146 10.73 -6.47 31.38
C SER A 146 10.47 -4.96 31.35
N PHE A 147 10.55 -4.32 30.17
CA PHE A 147 10.36 -2.88 30.02
C PHE A 147 8.89 -2.49 29.82
N GLN A 148 8.09 -3.34 29.17
CA GLN A 148 6.64 -3.12 29.02
C GLN A 148 5.92 -3.07 30.38
N ALA A 149 6.40 -3.84 31.37
CA ALA A 149 5.85 -3.86 32.73
C ALA A 149 6.11 -2.58 33.54
N MET A 150 7.11 -1.77 33.18
CA MET A 150 7.37 -0.48 33.85
C MET A 150 6.45 0.64 33.38
N PHE A 151 5.86 0.54 32.18
CA PHE A 151 4.99 1.59 31.62
C PHE A 151 3.49 1.33 31.81
N THR A 152 3.09 0.16 32.31
CA THR A 152 1.68 -0.15 32.65
C THR A 152 1.31 0.17 34.10
N ALA A 153 2.20 0.81 34.85
CA ALA A 153 1.96 1.22 36.23
C ALA A 153 1.88 2.75 36.37
N PHE A 154 1.00 3.39 35.58
CA PHE A 154 0.40 4.70 35.87
C PHE A 154 -0.93 4.82 35.13
#